data_AF-A0A0G0FEX6-F1
#
_entry.id   AF-A0A0G0FEX6-F1
#
_cell.length_a   1.000
_cell.length_b   1.000
_cell.length_c   1.000
_cell.angle_alpha   90.00
_cell.angle_beta   90.00
_cell.angle_gamma   90.00
#
_symmetry.space_group_name_H-M   'P 1'
#
loop_
_entity.id
_entity.type
_entity.pdbx_description
1 polymer ?
#
loop_
_entity_poly.entity_id
_entity_poly.type
_entity_poly.pdbx_seq_one_letter_code
_entity_poly.pdbx_strand_id
1 'polypeptide(L)'
;METYKYKQIMKTRRLGISALIRCKDEEDFVYLSLLSIKDSVDEIIFIDNASCDNSINEAKRFRDSHFKNKRFVLDSYEKDTFVGDNLALSS
;
A
#
# COMPACT_ATOMS: atom_id res chain seq x y z
N MET A 1 9.76 30.72 25.39
CA MET A 1 9.18 29.53 24.75
C MET A 1 9.47 29.65 23.26
N GLU A 2 10.46 28.91 22.79
CA GLU A 2 11.03 29.08 21.45
C GLU A 2 10.26 28.20 20.45
N THR A 3 9.57 28.83 19.51
CA THR A 3 8.77 28.16 18.48
C THR A 3 9.69 27.66 17.36
N TYR A 4 9.91 26.34 17.30
CA TYR A 4 10.63 25.71 16.20
C TYR A 4 9.87 25.92 14.89
N LYS A 5 10.37 26.85 14.05
CA LYS A 5 9.93 27.02 12.67
C LYS A 5 10.41 25.83 11.85
N TYR A 6 9.59 24.78 11.79
CA TYR A 6 9.78 23.69 10.83
C TYR A 6 9.48 24.23 9.44
N LYS A 7 10.51 24.75 8.77
CA LYS A 7 10.46 25.17 7.37
C LYS A 7 10.43 23.91 6.50
N GLN A 8 9.30 23.22 6.50
CA GLN A 8 8.98 22.32 5.40
C GLN A 8 8.84 23.20 4.17
N ILE A 9 9.88 23.19 3.35
CA ILE A 9 9.74 23.53 1.93
C ILE A 9 8.81 22.46 1.39
N MET A 10 7.50 22.68 1.52
CA MET A 10 6.51 21.84 0.87
C MET A 10 6.76 22.06 -0.61
N LYS A 11 7.53 21.16 -1.22
CA LYS A 11 7.57 21.00 -2.66
C LYS A 11 6.11 20.87 -3.05
N THR A 12 5.56 21.91 -3.66
CA THR A 12 4.12 22.04 -3.92
C THR A 12 3.72 20.83 -4.74
N ARG A 13 3.10 19.84 -4.09
CA ARG A 13 2.57 18.70 -4.80
C ARG A 13 1.48 19.24 -5.70
N ARG A 14 1.47 18.76 -6.94
CA ARG A 14 0.37 19.01 -7.85
C ARG A 14 -0.91 18.57 -7.13
N LEU A 15 -1.94 19.41 -7.12
CA LEU A 15 -3.27 19.04 -6.65
C LEU A 15 -3.72 17.79 -7.42
N GLY A 16 -4.32 16.83 -6.74
CA GLY A 16 -4.69 15.55 -7.34
C GLY A 16 -5.45 14.64 -6.36
N ILE A 17 -5.91 13.51 -6.88
CA ILE A 17 -6.64 12.49 -6.12
C ILE A 17 -5.73 11.30 -5.88
N SER A 18 -5.60 10.89 -4.61
CA SER A 18 -4.89 9.67 -4.20
C SER A 18 -5.89 8.57 -3.86
N ALA A 19 -5.71 7.37 -4.41
CA ALA A 19 -6.43 6.18 -3.98
C ALA A 19 -5.60 5.38 -2.98
N LEU A 20 -6.16 5.11 -1.80
CA LEU A 20 -5.63 4.13 -0.86
C LEU A 20 -6.32 2.78 -1.12
N ILE A 21 -5.53 1.76 -1.38
CA ILE A 21 -6.00 0.38 -1.55
C ILE A 21 -5.40 -0.48 -0.45
N ARG A 22 -6.27 -1.13 0.32
CA ARG A 22 -5.89 -2.24 1.20
C ARG A 22 -6.25 -3.54 0.51
N CYS A 23 -5.28 -4.43 0.39
CA CYS A 23 -5.42 -5.69 -0.34
C CYS A 23 -5.12 -6.87 0.58
N LYS A 24 -5.89 -7.95 0.44
CA LYS A 24 -5.68 -9.21 1.14
C LYS A 24 -6.19 -10.36 0.28
N ASP A 25 -5.30 -11.20 -0.20
CA ASP A 25 -5.67 -12.43 -0.92
C ASP A 25 -6.64 -12.21 -2.10
N GLU A 26 -6.31 -11.24 -2.97
CA GLU A 26 -7.09 -10.81 -4.15
C GLU A 26 -6.35 -11.04 -5.48
N GLU A 27 -5.55 -12.11 -5.62
CA GLU A 27 -4.71 -12.34 -6.81
C GLU A 27 -5.48 -12.29 -8.14
N ASP A 28 -6.73 -12.75 -8.15
CA ASP A 28 -7.59 -12.77 -9.34
C ASP A 28 -8.15 -11.38 -9.71
N PHE A 29 -8.26 -10.46 -8.73
CA PHE A 29 -9.03 -9.22 -8.88
C PHE A 29 -8.20 -7.95 -8.77
N VAL A 30 -7.06 -8.01 -8.07
CA VAL A 30 -6.25 -6.83 -7.76
C VAL A 30 -5.77 -6.10 -9.01
N TYR A 31 -5.36 -6.83 -10.04
CA TYR A 31 -4.89 -6.25 -11.29
C TYR A 31 -6.01 -5.50 -12.02
N LEU A 32 -7.19 -6.12 -12.14
CA LEU A 32 -8.35 -5.53 -12.82
C LEU A 32 -8.90 -4.33 -12.07
N SER A 33 -8.92 -4.40 -10.73
CA SER A 33 -9.34 -3.30 -9.87
C SER A 33 -8.45 -2.07 -10.05
N LEU A 34 -7.12 -2.27 -10.01
CA LEU A 34 -6.14 -1.22 -10.28
C LEU A 34 -6.27 -0.64 -11.70
N LEU A 35 -6.50 -1.51 -12.68
CA LEU A 35 -6.72 -1.11 -14.07
C LEU A 35 -7.95 -0.22 -14.24
N SER A 36 -9.03 -0.50 -13.53
CA SER A 36 -10.28 0.27 -13.64
C SER A 36 -10.15 1.72 -13.15
N ILE A 37 -9.26 1.99 -12.21
CA ILE A 37 -9.09 3.32 -11.59
C ILE A 37 -7.89 4.11 -12.12
N LYS A 38 -7.04 3.50 -12.98
CA LYS A 38 -5.71 4.02 -13.31
C LYS A 38 -5.68 5.45 -13.87
N ASP A 39 -6.72 5.82 -14.60
CA ASP A 39 -6.83 7.11 -15.28
C ASP A 39 -7.61 8.14 -14.44
N SER A 40 -8.28 7.71 -13.37
CA SER A 40 -9.10 8.55 -12.48
C SER A 40 -8.32 9.15 -11.32
N VAL A 41 -7.10 8.68 -11.07
CA VAL A 41 -6.26 9.08 -9.93
C VAL A 41 -4.85 9.48 -10.37
N ASP A 42 -4.22 10.34 -9.57
CA ASP A 42 -2.84 10.81 -9.77
C ASP A 42 -1.83 9.94 -9.01
N GLU A 43 -2.29 9.30 -7.94
CA GLU A 43 -1.50 8.47 -7.05
C GLU A 43 -2.28 7.24 -6.58
N ILE A 44 -1.57 6.11 -6.45
CA ILE A 44 -2.05 4.92 -5.75
C ILE A 44 -1.12 4.65 -4.57
N ILE A 45 -1.70 4.44 -3.39
CA ILE A 45 -1.04 3.90 -2.21
C ILE A 45 -1.63 2.51 -1.99
N PHE A 46 -0.82 1.49 -2.23
CA PHE A 46 -1.21 0.09 -2.10
C PHE A 46 -0.59 -0.49 -0.84
N ILE A 47 -1.43 -1.02 0.04
CA ILE A 47 -1.03 -1.64 1.29
C ILE A 47 -1.48 -3.09 1.26
N ASP A 48 -0.51 -4.01 1.17
CA ASP A 48 -0.75 -5.44 1.32
C ASP A 48 -0.93 -5.80 2.80
N ASN A 49 -2.03 -6.46 3.14
CA ASN A 49 -2.35 -6.88 4.51
C ASN A 49 -1.87 -8.32 4.77
N ALA A 50 -0.60 -8.60 4.49
CA ALA A 50 0.03 -9.91 4.66
C ALA A 50 -0.61 -11.00 3.79
N SER A 51 -0.83 -10.74 2.50
CA SER A 51 -1.40 -11.72 1.59
C SER A 51 -0.57 -13.00 1.55
N CYS A 52 -1.24 -14.14 1.41
CA CYS A 52 -0.64 -15.48 1.32
C CYS A 52 -0.67 -16.02 -0.12
N ASP A 53 -1.20 -15.24 -1.05
CA ASP A 53 -1.34 -15.53 -2.47
C ASP A 53 -0.43 -14.63 -3.34
N ASN A 54 -0.67 -14.58 -4.65
CA ASN A 54 0.12 -13.79 -5.59
C ASN A 54 -0.26 -12.30 -5.68
N SER A 55 -1.14 -11.78 -4.80
CA SER A 55 -1.67 -10.40 -4.85
C SER A 55 -0.60 -9.33 -4.99
N ILE A 56 0.48 -9.43 -4.20
CA ILE A 56 1.55 -8.44 -4.20
C ILE A 56 2.30 -8.40 -5.54
N ASN A 57 2.44 -9.55 -6.21
CA ASN A 57 3.12 -9.64 -7.49
C ASN A 57 2.24 -9.11 -8.62
N GLU A 58 0.93 -9.34 -8.55
CA GLU A 58 -0.02 -8.75 -9.48
C GLU A 58 -0.07 -7.21 -9.35
N ALA A 59 -0.02 -6.68 -8.13
CA ALA A 59 0.10 -5.23 -7.90
C ALA A 59 1.42 -4.65 -8.45
N LYS A 60 2.55 -5.34 -8.27
CA LYS A 60 3.85 -4.95 -8.86
C LYS A 60 3.81 -4.97 -10.39
N ARG A 61 3.26 -6.04 -10.98
CA ARG A 61 3.08 -6.18 -12.43
C ARG A 61 2.23 -5.04 -13.00
N PHE A 62 1.16 -4.66 -12.31
CA PHE A 62 0.35 -3.51 -12.68
C PHE A 62 1.17 -2.21 -12.67
N ARG A 63 1.87 -1.92 -11.56
CA ARG A 63 2.69 -0.72 -11.40
C ARG A 63 3.69 -0.57 -12.54
N ASP A 64 4.43 -1.64 -12.82
CA ASP A 64 5.51 -1.63 -13.80
C ASP A 64 4.99 -1.47 -15.24
N SER A 65 3.74 -1.90 -15.49
CA SER A 65 3.06 -1.77 -16.78
C SER A 65 2.42 -0.40 -17.01
N HIS A 66 1.84 0.23 -15.98
CA HIS A 66 0.91 1.36 -16.15
C HIS A 66 1.29 2.64 -15.39
N PHE A 67 2.12 2.58 -14.36
CA PHE A 67 2.35 3.68 -13.40
C PHE A 67 3.80 4.20 -13.39
N LYS A 68 4.47 4.25 -14.55
CA LYS A 68 5.85 4.76 -14.66
C LYS A 68 5.99 6.26 -14.37
N ASN A 69 4.98 7.06 -14.75
CA ASN A 69 4.99 8.53 -14.63
C ASN A 69 4.02 9.05 -13.54
N LYS A 70 3.37 8.14 -12.81
CA LYS A 70 2.45 8.44 -11.71
C LYS A 70 3.02 7.84 -10.43
N ARG A 71 2.62 8.37 -9.27
CA ARG A 71 3.13 7.85 -8.00
C ARG A 71 2.37 6.58 -7.63
N PHE A 72 3.10 5.49 -7.44
CA PHE A 72 2.58 4.24 -6.90
C PHE A 72 3.43 3.85 -5.71
N VAL A 73 2.88 3.97 -4.51
CA VAL A 73 3.51 3.49 -3.27
C VAL A 73 2.99 2.09 -3.02
N LEU A 74 3.90 1.15 -2.74
CA LEU A 74 3.56 -0.20 -2.36
C LEU A 74 4.23 -0.49 -1.03
N ASP A 75 3.44 -0.87 -0.04
CA ASP A 75 3.88 -1.29 1.28
C ASP A 75 3.16 -2.59 1.68
N SER A 76 3.68 -3.29 2.69
CA SER A 76 3.10 -4.55 3.17
C SER A 76 3.23 -4.66 4.68
N TYR A 77 2.15 -5.05 5.36
CA TYR A 77 2.24 -5.50 6.75
C TYR A 77 2.87 -6.89 6.79
N GLU A 78 3.91 -7.05 7.60
CA GLU A 78 4.33 -8.38 8.04
C GLU A 78 3.27 -8.91 9.02
N LYS A 79 3.03 -10.23 9.02
CA LYS A 79 2.27 -10.82 10.13
C LYS A 79 3.12 -10.56 11.38
N ASP A 80 2.60 -9.79 12.33
CA ASP A 80 3.10 -9.88 13.69
C ASP A 80 3.01 -11.36 14.06
N THR A 81 4.16 -12.04 14.15
CA THR A 81 4.23 -13.33 14.82
C THR A 81 3.79 -13.05 16.25
N PHE A 82 2.50 -13.26 16.51
CA PHE A 82 1.99 -13.36 17.85
C PHE A 82 2.68 -14.59 18.44
N VAL A 83 3.84 -14.36 19.08
CA VAL A 83 4.41 -15.31 20.02
C VAL A 83 3.45 -15.26 21.20
N GLY A 84 2.34 -15.98 21.07
CA GLY A 84 1.48 -16.24 22.20
C GLY A 84 2.37 -16.87 23.26
N ASP A 85 2.49 -16.22 24.40
CA ASP A 85 3.08 -16.83 25.57
C ASP A 85 2.49 -18.24 25.71
N ASN A 86 3.37 -19.25 25.75
CA ASN A 86 3.00 -20.63 26.03
C ASN A 86 2.30 -20.69 27.40
N LEU A 87 0.98 -20.55 27.41
CA LEU A 87 0.15 -20.61 28.61
C LEU A 87 -1.05 -21.54 28.36
N ALA A 88 -0.73 -22.78 27.97
CA ALA A 88 -1.50 -24.02 28.17
C ALA A 88 -0.61 -25.14 27.58
N LEU A 89 -0.13 -26.17 28.28
CA LEU A 89 -0.84 -27.08 29.17
C LEU A 89 0.18 -27.72 30.14
N SER A 90 0.17 -27.30 31.41
CA SER A 90 0.54 -28.18 32.52
C SER A 90 -0.75 -28.54 33.25
N SER A 91 -1.34 -29.68 32.87
CA SER A 91 -2.43 -30.35 33.58
C SER A 91 -2.25 -31.85 33.38
#